data_AF-A0A9W7AVW7-F1
#
_entry.id   AF-A0A9W7AVW7-F1
#
_cell.length_a   1.000
_cell.length_b   1.000
_cell.length_c   1.000
_cell.angle_alpha   90.00
_cell.angle_beta   90.00
_cell.angle_gamma   90.00
#
_symmetry.space_group_name_H-M   'P 1'
#
loop_
_entity.id
_entity.type
_entity.pdbx_description
1 polymer ?
#
loop_
_entity_poly.entity_id
_entity_poly.type
_entity_poly.pdbx_seq_one_letter_code
_entity_poly.pdbx_strand_id
1 'polypeptide(L)'
;MLDSQNKDHRSRLTSYEKIEDRRDSALFKLRSAVKVVIAVGKEKKLAFEKKKIEWGRKAGRHDDVSDQIFSTLTIDRDAEPLPPPAKEQFDCREIFYAHNVRAEKELCMSCYDALLHNIKTNELSAARAKRRAAAHKEREKMAKLAGYALDALEDSDEDEDDSTVHSLMDVRVLPKYASLTAPIFITWSKLGETDEDVFIRGKAGTMAPINLGVELPKLAIDAGSHANELNYFPIRRNELERLDCFIEIPNTYSSMYNLGDWIPGVHGLSIRFTDSIGSIFSGQIMPVDTSDASLSKEDVMKMLVSKAGYKGAITHKMLLEAIFMRFETTKISMTFREYRDWARRRKVQKKVDAINRQIRKAKEKEAEELRKAKEEKRRKKKEAKEVKKKQKEEAKKKKQEEEKEAKKKAKAEKQLKNETSLQKLKRMKAEKENK
;
A
#
# COMPACT_ATOMS: atom_id res chain seq x y z
N MET A 1 -31.17 -68.29 21.04
CA MET A 1 -31.03 -66.91 20.52
C MET A 1 -29.59 -66.37 20.53
N LEU A 2 -28.61 -67.04 21.15
CA LEU A 2 -27.21 -66.54 21.19
C LEU A 2 -26.32 -67.01 20.01
N ASP A 3 -26.68 -68.04 19.25
CA ASP A 3 -25.89 -68.50 18.08
C ASP A 3 -26.12 -67.70 16.79
N SER A 4 -27.27 -67.04 16.66
CA SER A 4 -27.60 -66.23 15.49
C SER A 4 -26.88 -64.88 15.48
N GLN A 5 -26.50 -64.35 16.65
CA GLN A 5 -25.79 -63.07 16.75
C GLN A 5 -24.27 -63.24 16.59
N ASN A 6 -23.72 -64.44 16.81
CA ASN A 6 -22.28 -64.70 16.75
C ASN A 6 -21.79 -64.97 15.30
N LYS A 7 -22.64 -65.53 14.42
CA LYS A 7 -22.32 -65.69 12.98
C LYS A 7 -22.29 -64.35 12.23
N ASP A 8 -23.12 -63.40 12.65
CA ASP A 8 -23.24 -62.09 11.99
C ASP A 8 -22.11 -61.12 12.40
N HIS A 9 -21.56 -61.27 13.61
CA HIS A 9 -20.35 -60.54 14.02
C HIS A 9 -19.08 -61.06 13.34
N ARG A 10 -18.95 -62.37 13.14
CA ARG A 10 -17.78 -62.98 12.47
C ARG A 10 -17.77 -62.68 10.96
N SER A 11 -18.94 -62.64 10.31
CA SER A 11 -19.06 -62.22 8.91
C SER A 11 -18.73 -60.72 8.72
N ARG A 12 -19.14 -59.87 9.67
CA ARG A 12 -18.84 -58.42 9.68
C ARG A 12 -17.37 -58.10 9.97
N LEU A 13 -16.70 -58.86 10.82
CA LEU A 13 -15.26 -58.71 11.07
C LEU A 13 -14.44 -59.10 9.82
N THR A 14 -14.76 -60.22 9.17
CA THR A 14 -14.08 -60.62 7.93
C THR A 14 -14.37 -59.70 6.74
N SER A 15 -15.50 -58.97 6.74
CA SER A 15 -15.77 -57.95 5.73
C SER A 15 -15.03 -56.65 6.01
N TYR A 16 -14.88 -56.25 7.28
CA TYR A 16 -14.06 -55.10 7.69
C TYR A 16 -12.57 -55.34 7.42
N GLU A 17 -12.01 -56.50 7.75
CA GLU A 17 -10.61 -56.86 7.43
C GLU A 17 -10.37 -56.87 5.92
N LYS A 18 -11.32 -57.38 5.12
CA LYS A 18 -11.23 -57.32 3.64
C LYS A 18 -11.36 -55.89 3.09
N ILE A 19 -12.03 -54.98 3.79
CA ILE A 19 -12.14 -53.56 3.41
C ILE A 19 -10.85 -52.81 3.81
N GLU A 20 -10.26 -53.12 4.96
CA GLU A 20 -8.98 -52.57 5.40
C GLU A 20 -7.83 -53.05 4.51
N ASP A 21 -7.74 -54.35 4.18
CA ASP A 21 -6.76 -54.88 3.22
C ASP A 21 -6.90 -54.24 1.83
N ARG A 22 -8.14 -53.97 1.38
CA ARG A 22 -8.38 -53.25 0.13
C ARG A 22 -8.00 -51.77 0.22
N ARG A 23 -8.22 -51.11 1.36
CA ARG A 23 -7.77 -49.73 1.61
C ARG A 23 -6.26 -49.65 1.68
N ASP A 24 -5.59 -50.58 2.34
CA ASP A 24 -4.14 -50.61 2.46
C ASP A 24 -3.47 -50.99 1.14
N SER A 25 -4.05 -51.90 0.37
CA SER A 25 -3.64 -52.17 -1.01
C SER A 25 -3.84 -50.95 -1.91
N ALA A 26 -4.96 -50.22 -1.79
CA ALA A 26 -5.22 -48.99 -2.53
C ALA A 26 -4.28 -47.85 -2.12
N LEU A 27 -3.99 -47.69 -0.83
CA LEU A 27 -3.04 -46.73 -0.27
C LEU A 27 -1.60 -47.06 -0.69
N PHE A 28 -1.24 -48.34 -0.74
CA PHE A 28 0.05 -48.80 -1.23
C PHE A 28 0.21 -48.51 -2.73
N LYS A 29 -0.84 -48.76 -3.53
CA LYS A 29 -0.88 -48.40 -4.96
C LYS A 29 -0.79 -46.89 -5.18
N LEU A 30 -1.49 -46.09 -4.38
CA LEU A 30 -1.42 -44.63 -4.40
C LEU A 30 -0.03 -44.11 -4.00
N ARG A 31 0.56 -44.63 -2.92
CA ARG A 31 1.93 -44.26 -2.50
C ARG A 31 2.96 -44.65 -3.55
N SER A 32 2.81 -45.81 -4.19
CA SER A 32 3.67 -46.26 -5.28
C SER A 32 3.48 -45.39 -6.52
N ALA A 33 2.25 -45.04 -6.90
CA ALA A 33 1.96 -44.13 -8.00
C ALA A 33 2.52 -42.71 -7.74
N VAL A 34 2.40 -42.19 -6.52
CA VAL A 34 2.99 -40.90 -6.11
C VAL A 34 4.52 -40.97 -6.16
N LYS A 35 5.13 -42.07 -5.70
CA LYS A 35 6.59 -42.27 -5.85
C LYS A 35 7.02 -42.30 -7.31
N VAL A 36 6.26 -42.96 -8.19
CA VAL A 36 6.52 -42.99 -9.63
C VAL A 36 6.35 -41.59 -10.26
N VAL A 37 5.30 -40.84 -9.89
CA VAL A 37 5.09 -39.47 -10.39
C VAL A 37 6.20 -38.52 -9.90
N ILE A 38 6.65 -38.66 -8.65
CA ILE A 38 7.79 -37.90 -8.12
C ILE A 38 9.09 -38.31 -8.80
N ALA A 39 9.31 -39.61 -9.07
CA ALA A 39 10.49 -40.09 -9.78
C ALA A 39 10.51 -39.62 -11.24
N VAL A 40 9.39 -39.72 -11.95
CA VAL A 40 9.22 -39.21 -13.32
C VAL A 40 9.33 -37.68 -13.35
N GLY A 41 8.83 -36.99 -12.32
CA GLY A 41 9.00 -35.55 -12.14
C GLY A 41 10.46 -35.15 -11.91
N LYS A 42 11.19 -35.93 -11.10
CA LYS A 42 12.63 -35.76 -10.87
C LYS A 42 13.44 -36.09 -12.12
N GLU A 43 13.12 -37.15 -12.84
CA GLU A 43 13.77 -37.48 -14.12
C GLU A 43 13.48 -36.45 -15.20
N LYS A 44 12.25 -35.91 -15.28
CA LYS A 44 11.92 -34.81 -16.19
C LYS A 44 12.62 -33.51 -15.80
N LYS A 45 12.78 -33.22 -14.50
CA LYS A 45 13.56 -32.08 -14.01
C LYS A 45 15.05 -32.27 -14.32
N LEU A 46 15.60 -33.46 -14.09
CA LEU A 46 16.98 -33.81 -14.42
C LEU A 46 17.23 -33.83 -15.93
N ALA A 47 16.24 -34.25 -16.74
CA ALA A 47 16.30 -34.22 -18.20
C ALA A 47 16.14 -32.79 -18.73
N PHE A 48 15.38 -31.92 -18.05
CA PHE A 48 15.26 -30.50 -18.34
C PHE A 48 16.56 -29.75 -17.96
N GLU A 49 17.17 -30.05 -16.81
CA GLU A 49 18.49 -29.56 -16.40
C GLU A 49 19.59 -30.09 -17.33
N LYS A 50 19.57 -31.37 -17.71
CA LYS A 50 20.48 -31.94 -18.71
C LYS A 50 20.28 -31.30 -20.09
N LYS A 51 19.04 -31.01 -20.53
CA LYS A 51 18.79 -30.25 -21.76
C LYS A 51 19.28 -28.81 -21.68
N LYS A 52 19.19 -28.17 -20.51
CA LYS A 52 19.74 -26.83 -20.25
C LYS A 52 21.27 -26.83 -20.35
N ILE A 53 21.92 -27.91 -19.90
CA ILE A 53 23.37 -28.14 -20.03
C ILE A 53 23.77 -28.54 -21.46
N GLU A 54 22.92 -29.27 -22.19
CA GLU A 54 23.19 -29.74 -23.56
C GLU A 54 23.05 -28.62 -24.61
N TRP A 55 22.20 -27.62 -24.37
CA TRP A 55 22.15 -26.39 -25.18
C TRP A 55 23.48 -25.60 -25.16
N GLY A 56 24.30 -25.79 -24.12
CA GLY A 56 25.66 -25.21 -24.04
C GLY A 56 26.75 -26.02 -24.75
N ARG A 57 26.50 -27.29 -25.14
CA ARG A 57 27.52 -28.19 -25.72
C ARG A 57 27.43 -28.38 -27.24
N LYS A 58 26.36 -27.89 -27.88
CA LYS A 58 26.21 -27.93 -29.36
C LYS A 58 26.58 -26.61 -30.06
N ALA A 59 27.24 -25.68 -29.36
CA ALA A 59 28.02 -24.63 -30.02
C ALA A 59 29.27 -25.29 -30.63
N GLY A 60 29.51 -25.03 -31.91
CA GLY A 60 30.57 -25.67 -32.70
C GLY A 60 31.99 -25.43 -32.16
N ARG A 61 32.94 -26.16 -32.77
CA ARG A 61 34.38 -26.12 -32.51
C ARG A 61 34.91 -24.70 -32.28
N HIS A 62 35.48 -24.49 -31.09
CA HIS A 62 36.48 -23.50 -30.68
C HIS A 62 36.30 -22.06 -31.18
N ASP A 63 35.89 -21.20 -30.25
CA ASP A 63 36.31 -19.80 -30.26
C ASP A 63 37.36 -19.63 -29.15
N ASP A 64 38.65 -19.76 -29.48
CA ASP A 64 39.77 -19.38 -28.60
C ASP A 64 39.64 -17.91 -28.11
N VAL A 65 38.79 -17.13 -28.78
CA VAL A 65 38.39 -15.77 -28.42
C VAL A 65 37.47 -15.75 -27.20
N SER A 66 36.56 -16.72 -27.01
CA SER A 66 35.72 -16.80 -25.79
C SER A 66 36.58 -17.05 -24.55
N ASP A 67 37.54 -17.98 -24.64
CA ASP A 67 38.45 -18.29 -23.54
C ASP A 67 39.38 -17.09 -23.22
N GLN A 68 39.83 -16.32 -24.22
CA GLN A 68 40.56 -15.07 -23.99
C GLN A 68 39.70 -13.96 -23.36
N ILE A 69 38.45 -13.79 -23.80
CA ILE A 69 37.50 -12.83 -23.20
C ILE A 69 37.28 -13.16 -21.73
N PHE A 70 37.02 -14.42 -21.41
CA PHE A 70 36.73 -14.84 -20.06
C PHE A 70 38.00 -15.08 -19.23
N SER A 71 39.18 -15.13 -19.84
CA SER A 71 40.46 -15.00 -19.13
C SER A 71 40.61 -13.62 -18.47
N THR A 72 39.97 -12.55 -18.97
CA THR A 72 39.92 -11.26 -18.25
C THR A 72 38.89 -11.19 -17.12
N LEU A 73 38.10 -12.27 -16.90
CA LEU A 73 37.27 -12.42 -15.70
C LEU A 73 38.03 -12.94 -14.49
N THR A 74 39.25 -13.48 -14.68
CA THR A 74 40.13 -13.75 -13.55
C THR A 74 40.55 -12.40 -12.98
N ILE A 75 40.58 -12.30 -11.66
CA ILE A 75 41.04 -11.10 -10.96
C ILE A 75 42.56 -11.06 -11.13
N ASP A 76 43.05 -10.70 -12.31
CA ASP A 76 44.41 -10.21 -12.44
C ASP A 76 44.40 -8.80 -11.86
N ARG A 77 44.97 -8.68 -10.65
CA ARG A 77 45.20 -7.39 -9.97
C ARG A 77 46.01 -6.39 -10.81
N ASP A 78 46.62 -6.88 -11.88
CA ASP A 78 47.53 -6.15 -12.77
C ASP A 78 46.95 -5.91 -14.18
N ALA A 79 45.69 -6.31 -14.46
CA ALA A 79 45.05 -6.02 -15.75
C ALA A 79 44.78 -4.51 -15.89
N GLU A 80 45.16 -3.92 -17.03
CA GLU A 80 44.85 -2.53 -17.34
C GLU A 80 43.33 -2.30 -17.21
N PRO A 81 42.88 -1.29 -16.45
CA PRO A 81 41.46 -1.00 -16.33
C PRO A 81 40.89 -0.72 -17.72
N LEU A 82 39.68 -1.24 -18.00
CA LEU A 82 38.97 -0.83 -19.22
C LEU A 82 38.97 0.70 -19.28
N PRO A 83 39.21 1.29 -20.47
CA PRO A 83 39.27 2.74 -20.61
C PRO A 83 38.02 3.32 -19.94
N PRO A 84 38.18 4.32 -19.05
CA PRO A 84 37.04 4.92 -18.39
C PRO A 84 36.06 5.32 -19.51
N PRO A 85 34.75 5.03 -19.34
CA PRO A 85 33.77 5.40 -20.35
C PRO A 85 34.01 6.87 -20.70
N ALA A 86 34.09 7.15 -22.00
CA ALA A 86 34.31 8.50 -22.50
C ALA A 86 33.42 9.47 -21.70
N LYS A 87 33.98 10.64 -21.34
CA LYS A 87 33.54 11.66 -20.35
C LYS A 87 32.07 12.15 -20.39
N GLU A 88 31.14 11.44 -20.99
CA GLU A 88 29.73 11.48 -20.65
C GLU A 88 29.49 10.42 -19.57
N GLN A 89 29.55 10.85 -18.31
CA GLN A 89 29.05 10.07 -17.19
C GLN A 89 27.54 9.91 -17.39
N PHE A 90 27.13 8.92 -18.19
CA PHE A 90 25.73 8.61 -18.43
C PHE A 90 25.05 8.43 -17.07
N ASP A 91 23.99 9.21 -16.79
CA ASP A 91 23.21 8.96 -15.59
C ASP A 91 22.54 7.60 -15.76
N CYS A 92 23.06 6.62 -15.03
CA CYS A 92 22.62 5.24 -15.06
C CYS A 92 21.12 5.11 -14.74
N ARG A 93 20.55 6.13 -14.06
CA ARG A 93 19.12 6.27 -13.75
C ARG A 93 18.27 6.56 -14.98
N GLU A 94 18.79 7.23 -16.01
CA GLU A 94 18.07 7.50 -17.25
C GLU A 94 18.01 6.27 -18.16
N ILE A 95 19.06 5.44 -18.15
CA ILE A 95 19.13 4.24 -18.99
C ILE A 95 18.22 3.13 -18.43
N PHE A 96 18.19 2.96 -17.11
CA PHE A 96 17.46 1.86 -16.46
C PHE A 96 16.29 2.31 -15.57
N TYR A 97 15.89 3.59 -15.66
CA TYR A 97 14.71 4.16 -15.02
C TYR A 97 14.62 3.96 -13.50
N ALA A 98 15.76 3.93 -12.82
CA ALA A 98 15.84 3.63 -11.40
C ALA A 98 15.77 4.91 -10.55
N HIS A 99 14.58 5.23 -10.03
CA HIS A 99 14.53 6.03 -8.81
C HIS A 99 15.14 5.15 -7.69
N ASN A 100 16.03 5.69 -6.85
CA ASN A 100 16.63 4.99 -5.71
C ASN A 100 15.58 4.73 -4.62
N VAL A 101 14.58 3.91 -4.94
CA VAL A 101 13.54 3.46 -4.02
C VAL A 101 14.11 2.29 -3.23
N ARG A 102 13.87 2.30 -1.92
CA ARG A 102 14.22 1.19 -1.03
C ARG A 102 12.97 0.42 -0.66
N ALA A 103 13.13 -0.89 -0.50
CA ALA A 103 12.06 -1.75 -0.02
C ALA A 103 11.75 -1.45 1.46
N GLU A 104 10.54 -1.00 1.75
CA GLU A 104 10.06 -0.69 3.10
C GLU A 104 8.86 -1.58 3.48
N LYS A 105 8.62 -1.79 4.78
CA LYS A 105 7.49 -2.60 5.27
C LYS A 105 6.13 -2.08 4.81
N GLU A 106 6.00 -0.79 4.50
CA GLU A 106 4.76 -0.19 3.98
C GLU A 106 4.33 -0.83 2.65
N LEU A 107 5.28 -1.18 1.78
CA LEU A 107 4.99 -1.85 0.51
C LEU A 107 4.40 -3.25 0.76
N CYS A 108 4.94 -4.00 1.73
CA CYS A 108 4.38 -5.29 2.13
C CYS A 108 2.94 -5.11 2.69
N MET A 109 2.67 -4.05 3.45
CA MET A 109 1.33 -3.77 3.95
C MET A 109 0.32 -3.58 2.81
N SER A 110 0.72 -2.85 1.76
CA SER A 110 -0.08 -2.68 0.55
C SER A 110 -0.34 -4.02 -0.16
N CYS A 111 0.66 -4.89 -0.23
CA CYS A 111 0.52 -6.22 -0.83
C CYS A 111 -0.50 -7.09 -0.05
N TYR A 112 -0.45 -7.09 1.28
CA TYR A 112 -1.43 -7.80 2.10
C TYR A 112 -2.83 -7.22 1.99
N ASP A 113 -2.98 -5.89 1.92
CA ASP A 113 -4.28 -5.26 1.69
C ASP A 113 -4.89 -5.72 0.37
N ALA A 114 -4.10 -5.72 -0.71
CA ALA A 114 -4.52 -6.18 -2.03
C ALA A 114 -4.93 -7.66 -2.01
N LEU A 115 -4.09 -8.51 -1.41
CA LEU A 115 -4.35 -9.95 -1.32
C LEU A 115 -5.63 -10.25 -0.51
N LEU A 116 -5.80 -9.62 0.66
CA LEU A 116 -6.98 -9.81 1.50
C LEU A 116 -8.26 -9.31 0.83
N HIS A 117 -8.18 -8.18 0.14
CA HIS A 117 -9.28 -7.67 -0.66
C HIS A 117 -9.68 -8.69 -1.73
N ASN A 118 -8.71 -9.20 -2.49
CA ASN A 118 -8.95 -10.21 -3.53
C ASN A 118 -9.53 -11.53 -2.96
N ILE A 119 -9.03 -12.00 -1.82
CA ILE A 119 -9.61 -13.20 -1.16
C ILE A 119 -11.07 -12.94 -0.78
N LYS A 120 -11.37 -11.76 -0.22
CA LYS A 120 -12.74 -11.40 0.19
C LYS A 120 -13.69 -11.28 -1.01
N THR A 121 -13.27 -10.62 -2.09
CA THR A 121 -14.09 -10.47 -3.30
C THR A 121 -14.37 -11.82 -3.96
N ASN A 122 -13.36 -12.70 -4.02
CA ASN A 122 -13.51 -14.05 -4.57
C ASN A 122 -14.42 -14.95 -3.73
N GLU A 123 -14.39 -14.83 -2.41
CA GLU A 123 -15.33 -15.56 -1.55
C GLU A 123 -16.77 -15.04 -1.70
N LEU A 124 -16.95 -13.72 -1.83
CA LEU A 124 -18.27 -13.11 -2.05
C LEU A 124 -18.85 -13.51 -3.40
N SER A 125 -18.03 -13.50 -4.47
CA SER A 125 -18.45 -13.94 -5.80
C SER A 125 -18.81 -15.43 -5.80
N ALA A 126 -18.01 -16.28 -5.15
CA ALA A 126 -18.31 -17.71 -5.00
C ALA A 126 -19.60 -17.96 -4.20
N ALA A 127 -19.86 -17.18 -3.15
CA ALA A 127 -21.10 -17.28 -2.37
C ALA A 127 -22.33 -16.87 -3.20
N ARG A 128 -22.23 -15.80 -3.99
CA ARG A 128 -23.28 -15.37 -4.92
C ARG A 128 -23.57 -16.43 -5.98
N ALA A 129 -22.53 -17.04 -6.57
CA ALA A 129 -22.68 -18.13 -7.54
C ALA A 129 -23.41 -19.34 -6.93
N LYS A 130 -23.09 -19.73 -5.69
CA LYS A 130 -23.81 -20.80 -4.98
C LYS A 130 -25.28 -20.48 -4.73
N ARG A 131 -25.60 -19.24 -4.35
CA ARG A 131 -26.99 -18.80 -4.16
C ARG A 131 -27.77 -18.87 -5.47
N ARG A 132 -27.18 -18.38 -6.58
CA ARG A 132 -27.78 -18.48 -7.92
C ARG A 132 -28.02 -19.94 -8.33
N ALA A 133 -27.05 -20.82 -8.11
CA ALA A 133 -27.22 -22.25 -8.40
C ALA A 133 -28.31 -22.92 -7.56
N ALA A 134 -28.43 -22.57 -6.27
CA ALA A 134 -29.49 -23.07 -5.40
C ALA A 134 -30.88 -22.56 -5.83
N ALA A 135 -30.99 -21.26 -6.14
CA ALA A 135 -32.23 -20.66 -6.64
C ALA A 135 -32.67 -21.30 -7.96
N HIS A 136 -31.73 -21.52 -8.90
CA HIS A 136 -32.02 -22.23 -10.14
C HIS A 136 -32.53 -23.65 -9.89
N LYS A 137 -31.92 -24.38 -8.94
CA LYS A 137 -32.36 -25.74 -8.58
C LYS A 137 -33.76 -25.76 -7.95
N GLU A 138 -34.11 -24.76 -7.14
CA GLU A 138 -35.47 -24.63 -6.58
C GLU A 138 -36.49 -24.23 -7.66
N ARG A 139 -36.12 -23.33 -8.58
CA ARG A 139 -36.96 -23.01 -9.76
C ARG A 139 -37.19 -24.24 -10.62
N GLU A 140 -36.16 -25.05 -10.88
CA GLU A 140 -36.29 -26.30 -11.64
C GLU A 140 -37.24 -27.30 -10.96
N LYS A 141 -37.23 -27.38 -9.62
CA LYS A 141 -38.19 -28.20 -8.87
C LYS A 141 -39.61 -27.65 -8.98
N MET A 142 -39.80 -26.34 -8.83
CA MET A 142 -41.11 -25.68 -8.93
C MET A 142 -41.70 -25.79 -10.34
N ALA A 143 -40.89 -25.62 -11.38
CA ALA A 143 -41.30 -25.80 -12.78
C ALA A 143 -41.74 -27.24 -13.06
N LYS A 144 -40.99 -28.24 -12.54
CA LYS A 144 -41.38 -29.66 -12.62
C LYS A 144 -42.67 -29.96 -11.86
N LEU A 145 -42.92 -29.30 -10.73
CA LEU A 145 -44.14 -29.48 -9.94
C LEU A 145 -45.36 -28.83 -10.60
N ALA A 146 -45.17 -27.68 -11.24
CA ALA A 146 -46.24 -26.89 -11.84
C ALA A 146 -46.54 -27.25 -13.30
N GLY A 147 -45.75 -28.14 -13.92
CA GLY A 147 -45.97 -28.59 -15.30
C GLY A 147 -45.66 -27.54 -16.38
N TYR A 148 -44.96 -26.46 -16.02
CA TYR A 148 -44.59 -25.37 -16.93
C TYR A 148 -43.13 -25.48 -17.39
N ALA A 149 -42.84 -24.97 -18.59
CA ALA A 149 -41.47 -24.80 -19.07
C ALA A 149 -40.74 -23.74 -18.22
N LEU A 150 -39.45 -23.97 -17.93
CA LEU A 150 -38.62 -23.06 -17.11
C LEU A 150 -38.63 -21.61 -17.61
N ASP A 151 -38.84 -21.42 -18.91
CA ASP A 151 -38.73 -20.13 -19.60
C ASP A 151 -39.92 -19.18 -19.35
N ALA A 152 -41.00 -19.65 -18.70
CA ALA A 152 -42.24 -18.88 -18.48
C ALA A 152 -42.27 -18.06 -17.18
N LEU A 153 -41.20 -18.04 -16.39
CA LEU A 153 -41.07 -17.26 -15.16
C LEU A 153 -40.04 -16.15 -15.38
N GLU A 154 -40.51 -14.93 -15.66
CA GLU A 154 -39.65 -13.77 -15.95
C GLU A 154 -38.69 -13.44 -14.79
N ASP A 155 -37.43 -13.17 -15.16
CA ASP A 155 -36.36 -12.74 -14.26
C ASP A 155 -36.65 -11.34 -13.71
N SER A 156 -37.08 -11.27 -12.45
CA SER A 156 -37.11 -10.04 -11.65
C SER A 156 -36.01 -10.08 -10.60
N ASP A 157 -34.77 -10.28 -11.04
CA ASP A 157 -33.59 -10.05 -10.21
C ASP A 157 -33.17 -8.58 -10.42
N GLU A 158 -33.81 -7.64 -9.71
CA GLU A 158 -33.25 -6.29 -9.56
C GLU A 158 -31.89 -6.42 -8.86
N ASP A 159 -30.83 -6.12 -9.60
CA ASP A 159 -29.45 -6.10 -9.12
C ASP A 159 -29.28 -5.08 -7.98
N GLU A 160 -29.46 -5.52 -6.74
CA GLU A 160 -29.01 -4.76 -5.56
C GLU A 160 -27.47 -4.68 -5.55
N ASP A 161 -27.00 -3.55 -6.05
CA ASP A 161 -25.76 -2.84 -5.74
C ASP A 161 -24.42 -3.49 -6.15
N ASP A 162 -24.09 -3.31 -7.44
CA ASP A 162 -22.77 -3.56 -8.06
C ASP A 162 -21.66 -2.61 -7.55
N SER A 163 -21.97 -1.57 -6.76
CA SER A 163 -20.95 -0.60 -6.30
C SER A 163 -19.95 -1.20 -5.30
N THR A 164 -20.30 -2.29 -4.62
CA THR A 164 -19.44 -2.90 -3.59
C THR A 164 -18.28 -3.71 -4.18
N VAL A 165 -18.33 -4.09 -5.46
CA VAL A 165 -17.33 -4.96 -6.10
C VAL A 165 -16.25 -4.16 -6.83
N HIS A 166 -16.55 -2.93 -7.26
CA HIS A 166 -15.66 -2.16 -8.14
C HIS A 166 -14.56 -1.34 -7.44
N SER A 167 -14.46 -1.37 -6.10
CA SER A 167 -13.40 -0.61 -5.42
C SER A 167 -12.11 -1.41 -5.24
N LEU A 168 -11.51 -1.87 -6.35
CA LEU A 168 -10.06 -2.10 -6.39
C LEU A 168 -9.27 -0.82 -6.03
N MET A 169 -9.92 0.34 -6.11
CA MET A 169 -9.44 1.67 -5.71
C MET A 169 -9.39 1.89 -4.18
N ASP A 170 -9.99 1.03 -3.36
CA ASP A 170 -9.87 1.10 -1.88
C ASP A 170 -8.65 0.33 -1.35
N VAL A 171 -7.93 -0.37 -2.25
CA VAL A 171 -6.59 -0.86 -1.93
C VAL A 171 -5.70 0.36 -1.76
N ARG A 172 -5.06 0.47 -0.60
CA ARG A 172 -4.30 1.67 -0.20
C ARG A 172 -3.26 2.03 -1.26
N VAL A 173 -3.57 3.02 -2.10
CA VAL A 173 -2.55 3.80 -2.80
C VAL A 173 -1.82 4.57 -1.72
N LEU A 174 -0.60 4.14 -1.41
CA LEU A 174 0.23 4.83 -0.44
C LEU A 174 0.61 6.19 -1.05
N PRO A 175 0.17 7.35 -0.50
CA PRO A 175 0.41 8.64 -1.14
C PRO A 175 1.89 8.96 -1.34
N LYS A 176 2.74 8.44 -0.44
CA LYS A 176 4.22 8.48 -0.53
C LYS A 176 4.75 7.85 -1.82
N TYR A 177 4.07 6.85 -2.36
CA TYR A 177 4.51 6.06 -3.52
C TYR A 177 3.67 6.29 -4.77
N ALA A 178 2.71 7.22 -4.75
CA ALA A 178 1.80 7.47 -5.87
C ALA A 178 2.51 7.90 -7.16
N SER A 179 3.64 8.60 -7.03
CA SER A 179 4.47 9.05 -8.16
C SER A 179 5.81 8.32 -8.25
N LEU A 180 6.07 7.32 -7.40
CA LEU A 180 7.34 6.60 -7.40
C LEU A 180 7.26 5.41 -8.34
N THR A 181 8.28 5.27 -9.17
CA THR A 181 8.45 4.12 -10.05
C THR A 181 9.71 3.34 -9.70
N ALA A 182 9.62 2.01 -9.67
CA ALA A 182 10.77 1.16 -9.41
C ALA A 182 10.57 -0.25 -10.00
N PRO A 183 11.66 -0.94 -10.39
CA PRO A 183 11.62 -2.38 -10.57
C PRO A 183 11.31 -3.05 -9.23
N ILE A 184 10.52 -4.11 -9.25
CA ILE A 184 10.06 -4.75 -8.01
C ILE A 184 9.69 -6.20 -8.22
N PHE A 185 10.02 -7.02 -7.23
CA PHE A 185 9.64 -8.42 -7.15
C PHE A 185 8.96 -8.70 -5.84
N ILE A 186 7.83 -9.40 -5.92
CA ILE A 186 7.02 -9.80 -4.79
C ILE A 186 7.05 -11.32 -4.74
N THR A 187 7.39 -11.86 -3.58
CA THR A 187 7.31 -13.30 -3.30
C THR A 187 6.40 -13.53 -2.11
N TRP A 188 5.38 -14.35 -2.30
CA TRP A 188 4.60 -14.93 -1.23
C TRP A 188 5.23 -16.25 -0.84
N SER A 189 5.55 -16.42 0.42
CA SER A 189 6.00 -17.70 0.96
C SER A 189 5.16 -18.08 2.17
N LYS A 190 5.18 -19.36 2.51
CA LYS A 190 4.41 -19.92 3.59
C LYS A 190 5.29 -20.84 4.42
N LEU A 191 5.29 -20.61 5.73
CA LEU A 191 5.93 -21.51 6.68
C LEU A 191 5.13 -22.83 6.77
N GLY A 192 5.87 -23.94 6.80
CA GLY A 192 5.35 -25.28 6.88
C GLY A 192 4.75 -25.62 8.24
N GLU A 193 4.73 -26.89 8.59
CA GLU A 193 4.40 -27.32 9.96
C GLU A 193 5.61 -27.24 10.88
N THR A 194 6.80 -27.39 10.33
CA THR A 194 8.07 -27.06 10.98
C THR A 194 8.51 -25.67 10.54
N ASP A 195 9.19 -24.94 11.42
CA ASP A 195 9.73 -23.59 11.11
C ASP A 195 10.88 -23.63 10.09
N GLU A 196 11.37 -24.82 9.73
CA GLU A 196 12.44 -25.03 8.75
C GLU A 196 11.90 -25.15 7.31
N ASP A 197 10.63 -25.53 7.16
CA ASP A 197 10.00 -25.73 5.86
C ASP A 197 9.42 -24.40 5.33
N VAL A 198 9.99 -23.85 4.26
CA VAL A 198 9.47 -22.63 3.60
C VAL A 198 9.00 -22.95 2.19
N PHE A 199 7.70 -22.76 1.94
CA PHE A 199 7.07 -23.02 0.64
C PHE A 199 6.76 -21.72 -0.08
N ILE A 200 7.33 -21.51 -1.27
CA ILE A 200 6.94 -20.39 -2.14
C ILE A 200 5.50 -20.64 -2.63
N ARG A 201 4.60 -19.70 -2.36
CA ARG A 201 3.20 -19.71 -2.81
C ARG A 201 2.98 -18.87 -4.05
N GLY A 202 3.94 -18.03 -4.41
CA GLY A 202 4.06 -17.47 -5.73
C GLY A 202 5.01 -16.29 -5.77
N LYS A 203 5.48 -15.97 -6.98
CA LYS A 203 6.43 -14.91 -7.24
C LYS A 203 6.01 -14.19 -8.52
N ALA A 204 5.95 -12.87 -8.46
CA ALA A 204 5.80 -12.03 -9.65
C ALA A 204 6.66 -10.79 -9.50
N GLY A 205 7.17 -10.28 -10.61
CA GLY A 205 7.98 -9.09 -10.60
C GLY A 205 8.48 -8.72 -11.96
N THR A 206 9.01 -7.50 -12.06
CA THR A 206 9.50 -6.95 -13.31
C THR A 206 10.72 -6.07 -13.05
N MET A 207 11.65 -6.14 -14.00
CA MET A 207 12.81 -5.26 -14.07
C MET A 207 12.49 -3.91 -14.75
N ALA A 208 11.35 -3.82 -15.43
CA ALA A 208 10.84 -2.54 -15.89
C ALA A 208 10.24 -1.79 -14.68
N PRO A 209 10.48 -0.47 -14.56
CA PRO A 209 9.90 0.31 -13.48
C PRO A 209 8.36 0.29 -13.58
N ILE A 210 7.69 -0.01 -12.46
CA ILE A 210 6.23 0.14 -12.37
C ILE A 210 5.88 1.26 -11.39
N ASN A 211 4.72 1.88 -11.58
CA ASN A 211 4.19 2.82 -10.61
C ASN A 211 3.78 2.06 -9.33
N LEU A 212 4.49 2.32 -8.24
CA LEU A 212 4.29 1.62 -6.97
C LEU A 212 2.95 1.93 -6.31
N GLY A 213 2.33 3.08 -6.61
CA GLY A 213 1.01 3.44 -6.09
C GLY A 213 -0.13 2.71 -6.78
N VAL A 214 -0.02 2.46 -8.09
CA VAL A 214 -1.11 1.96 -8.93
C VAL A 214 -0.95 0.47 -9.26
N GLU A 215 0.26 0.03 -9.55
CA GLU A 215 0.53 -1.29 -10.13
C GLU A 215 0.95 -2.32 -9.09
N LEU A 216 1.56 -1.90 -7.97
CA LEU A 216 1.97 -2.80 -6.90
C LEU A 216 0.83 -3.69 -6.37
N PRO A 217 -0.39 -3.18 -6.11
CA PRO A 217 -1.50 -4.04 -5.68
C PRO A 217 -1.83 -5.16 -6.66
N LYS A 218 -1.81 -4.85 -7.97
CA LYS A 218 -2.13 -5.82 -9.02
C LYS A 218 -1.05 -6.89 -9.09
N LEU A 219 0.22 -6.47 -9.11
CA LEU A 219 1.36 -7.38 -9.09
C LEU A 219 1.36 -8.29 -7.86
N ALA A 220 0.95 -7.78 -6.69
CA ALA A 220 0.83 -8.57 -5.47
C ALA A 220 -0.25 -9.66 -5.57
N ILE A 221 -1.38 -9.34 -6.22
CA ILE A 221 -2.45 -10.29 -6.49
C ILE A 221 -1.98 -11.34 -7.50
N ASP A 222 -1.31 -10.92 -8.57
CA ASP A 222 -0.78 -11.82 -9.61
C ASP A 222 0.24 -12.79 -9.02
N ALA A 223 1.14 -12.28 -8.16
CA ALA A 223 2.09 -13.11 -7.41
C ALA A 223 1.38 -14.18 -6.56
N GLY A 224 0.19 -13.89 -6.01
CA GLY A 224 -0.56 -14.78 -5.11
C GLY A 224 -1.64 -15.63 -5.78
N SER A 225 -1.81 -15.52 -7.11
CA SER A 225 -2.93 -16.12 -7.86
C SER A 225 -2.47 -17.20 -8.86
N HIS A 226 -3.43 -17.96 -9.38
CA HIS A 226 -3.25 -19.08 -10.32
C HIS A 226 -2.49 -18.75 -11.62
N ALA A 227 -2.28 -17.47 -11.93
CA ALA A 227 -1.81 -17.01 -13.23
C ALA A 227 -0.27 -16.98 -13.37
N ASN A 228 0.49 -17.41 -12.37
CA ASN A 228 1.94 -17.48 -12.49
C ASN A 228 2.40 -18.74 -13.25
N GLU A 229 3.51 -18.61 -13.97
CA GLU A 229 4.12 -19.69 -14.78
C GLU A 229 4.49 -20.95 -13.98
N LEU A 230 4.50 -20.83 -12.64
CA LEU A 230 4.89 -21.87 -11.71
C LEU A 230 3.68 -22.70 -11.19
N ASN A 231 2.47 -22.44 -11.71
CA ASN A 231 1.23 -23.18 -11.40
C ASN A 231 0.91 -23.29 -9.90
N TYR A 232 1.10 -22.22 -9.13
CA TYR A 232 0.71 -22.23 -7.72
C TYR A 232 -0.81 -22.12 -7.55
N PHE A 233 -1.39 -22.84 -6.59
CA PHE A 233 -2.78 -22.59 -6.17
C PHE A 233 -2.88 -21.20 -5.50
N PRO A 234 -3.99 -20.46 -5.66
CA PRO A 234 -4.24 -19.18 -5.05
C PRO A 234 -4.14 -19.32 -3.56
N ILE A 235 -3.59 -18.28 -2.96
CA ILE A 235 -3.46 -18.21 -1.51
C ILE A 235 -4.87 -18.14 -0.91
N ARG A 236 -5.16 -19.09 -0.01
CA ARG A 236 -6.45 -19.18 0.68
C ARG A 236 -6.37 -18.51 2.05
N ARG A 237 -7.54 -18.14 2.61
CA ARG A 237 -7.63 -17.51 3.93
C ARG A 237 -6.96 -18.31 5.05
N ASN A 238 -7.07 -19.65 5.02
CA ASN A 238 -6.47 -20.52 6.03
C ASN A 238 -4.93 -20.57 5.97
N GLU A 239 -4.30 -20.06 4.91
CA GLU A 239 -2.85 -20.01 4.77
C GLU A 239 -2.26 -18.73 5.36
N LEU A 240 -3.09 -17.70 5.58
CA LEU A 240 -2.63 -16.35 5.93
C LEU A 240 -1.78 -16.32 7.20
N GLU A 241 -2.16 -17.06 8.25
CA GLU A 241 -1.44 -17.05 9.54
C GLU A 241 0.03 -17.50 9.44
N ARG A 242 0.39 -18.22 8.38
CA ARG A 242 1.76 -18.69 8.12
C ARG A 242 2.38 -18.04 6.88
N LEU A 243 1.72 -17.02 6.32
CA LEU A 243 2.12 -16.40 5.07
C LEU A 243 3.06 -15.22 5.32
N ASP A 244 4.16 -15.17 4.59
CA ASP A 244 5.13 -14.10 4.58
C ASP A 244 5.21 -13.43 3.20
N CYS A 245 5.23 -12.10 3.20
CA CYS A 245 5.42 -11.28 2.02
C CYS A 245 6.88 -10.81 1.97
N PHE A 246 7.56 -11.09 0.87
CA PHE A 246 8.90 -10.59 0.57
C PHE A 246 8.84 -9.63 -0.60
N ILE A 247 9.49 -8.48 -0.46
CA ILE A 247 9.66 -7.51 -1.52
C ILE A 247 11.15 -7.30 -1.75
N GLU A 248 11.55 -7.40 -3.01
CA GLU A 248 12.90 -7.16 -3.48
C GLU A 248 12.87 -6.04 -4.53
N ILE A 249 13.64 -4.97 -4.28
CA ILE A 249 13.77 -3.82 -5.18
C ILE A 249 15.25 -3.68 -5.55
N PRO A 250 15.62 -3.89 -6.83
CA PRO A 250 16.90 -3.48 -7.37
C PRO A 250 17.17 -2.00 -7.14
N ASN A 251 18.33 -1.67 -6.60
CA ASN A 251 18.76 -0.31 -6.35
C ASN A 251 20.29 -0.17 -6.45
N THR A 252 20.80 1.04 -6.27
CA THR A 252 22.25 1.28 -6.19
C THR A 252 22.99 0.77 -7.44
N TYR A 253 22.51 1.16 -8.62
CA TYR A 253 23.16 0.81 -9.88
C TYR A 253 24.52 1.52 -9.98
N SER A 254 25.57 0.77 -10.34
CA SER A 254 26.92 1.27 -10.56
C SER A 254 27.54 0.63 -11.79
N SER A 255 28.34 1.41 -12.51
CA SER A 255 29.09 0.92 -13.66
C SER A 255 30.15 -0.10 -13.21
N MET A 256 30.42 -1.08 -14.07
CA MET A 256 31.47 -2.08 -13.83
C MET A 256 32.77 -1.65 -14.51
N TYR A 257 33.92 -1.87 -13.84
CA TYR A 257 35.24 -1.59 -14.42
C TYR A 257 35.75 -2.69 -15.37
N ASN A 258 35.30 -3.92 -15.16
CA ASN A 258 35.54 -5.08 -16.02
C ASN A 258 34.39 -6.08 -15.85
N LEU A 259 34.30 -7.10 -16.70
CA LEU A 259 33.20 -8.07 -16.68
C LEU A 259 33.18 -8.92 -15.38
N GLY A 260 34.28 -8.94 -14.63
CA GLY A 260 34.43 -9.63 -13.34
C GLY A 260 34.18 -8.74 -12.12
N ASP A 261 33.87 -7.46 -12.29
CA ASP A 261 33.76 -6.47 -11.21
C ASP A 261 32.42 -6.56 -10.46
N TRP A 262 32.14 -7.74 -9.90
CA TRP A 262 30.96 -8.01 -9.08
C TRP A 262 31.17 -9.20 -8.16
N ILE A 263 30.34 -9.28 -7.12
CA ILE A 263 30.42 -10.29 -6.07
C ILE A 263 29.18 -11.21 -6.17
N PRO A 264 29.38 -12.52 -6.40
CA PRO A 264 28.29 -13.51 -6.38
C PRO A 264 27.41 -13.42 -5.14
N GLY A 265 26.10 -13.44 -5.33
CA GLY A 265 25.11 -13.36 -4.24
C GLY A 265 24.89 -11.96 -3.66
N VAL A 266 25.79 -11.00 -3.90
CA VAL A 266 25.65 -9.60 -3.46
C VAL A 266 25.12 -8.73 -4.59
N HIS A 267 25.70 -8.86 -5.78
CA HIS A 267 25.36 -8.03 -6.93
C HIS A 267 24.47 -8.78 -7.94
N GLY A 268 23.44 -8.08 -8.41
CA GLY A 268 22.74 -8.37 -9.66
C GLY A 268 23.42 -7.66 -10.81
N LEU A 269 23.19 -8.13 -12.03
CA LEU A 269 23.82 -7.60 -13.24
C LEU A 269 22.77 -7.16 -14.24
N SER A 270 23.05 -6.08 -14.94
CA SER A 270 22.26 -5.59 -16.07
C SER A 270 23.16 -5.35 -17.27
N ILE A 271 22.67 -5.78 -18.43
CA ILE A 271 23.31 -5.58 -19.72
C ILE A 271 22.36 -4.85 -20.66
N ARG A 272 22.91 -3.94 -21.47
CA ARG A 272 22.27 -3.43 -22.69
C ARG A 272 23.29 -3.46 -23.82
N PHE A 273 22.94 -4.03 -24.96
CA PHE A 273 23.83 -4.09 -26.12
C PHE A 273 23.03 -4.10 -27.41
N THR A 274 23.73 -3.87 -28.52
CA THR A 274 23.15 -3.92 -29.87
C THR A 274 23.81 -5.06 -30.62
N ASP A 275 23.04 -5.86 -31.36
CA ASP A 275 23.60 -6.90 -32.22
C ASP A 275 24.17 -6.33 -33.54
N SER A 276 24.77 -7.19 -34.35
CA SER A 276 25.36 -6.81 -35.65
C SER A 276 24.34 -6.30 -36.68
N ILE A 277 23.04 -6.49 -36.46
CA ILE A 277 21.95 -6.09 -37.36
C ILE A 277 21.28 -4.80 -36.86
N GLY A 278 21.67 -4.30 -35.68
CA GLY A 278 21.14 -3.08 -35.08
C GLY A 278 20.00 -3.30 -34.07
N SER A 279 19.68 -4.55 -33.71
CA SER A 279 18.66 -4.86 -32.72
C SER A 279 19.19 -4.63 -31.31
N ILE A 280 18.43 -3.93 -30.47
CA ILE A 280 18.81 -3.62 -29.09
C ILE A 280 18.26 -4.69 -28.16
N PHE A 281 19.15 -5.27 -27.35
CA PHE A 281 18.83 -6.24 -26.32
C PHE A 281 19.14 -5.67 -24.95
N SER A 282 18.31 -6.02 -23.96
CA SER A 282 18.60 -5.70 -22.57
C SER A 282 18.12 -6.82 -21.67
N GLY A 283 18.93 -7.16 -20.68
CA GLY A 283 18.68 -8.26 -19.77
C GLY A 283 19.20 -7.92 -18.39
N GLN A 284 18.61 -8.57 -17.38
CA GLN A 284 19.06 -8.42 -16.00
C GLN A 284 18.89 -9.72 -15.22
N ILE A 285 19.78 -9.95 -14.26
CA ILE A 285 19.75 -11.08 -13.34
C ILE A 285 19.86 -10.57 -11.89
N MET A 286 19.16 -11.23 -10.97
CA MET A 286 19.12 -10.82 -9.57
C MET A 286 20.34 -11.36 -8.79
N PRO A 287 20.73 -10.77 -7.64
CA PRO A 287 21.80 -11.31 -6.81
C PRO A 287 21.60 -12.79 -6.42
N VAL A 288 20.35 -13.22 -6.20
CA VAL A 288 20.04 -14.63 -5.92
C VAL A 288 20.40 -15.53 -7.11
N ASP A 289 20.24 -15.06 -8.35
CA ASP A 289 20.59 -15.83 -9.55
C ASP A 289 22.12 -15.97 -9.68
N THR A 290 22.90 -15.06 -9.11
CA THR A 290 24.37 -15.09 -9.13
C THR A 290 24.98 -15.83 -7.94
N SER A 291 24.17 -16.27 -6.97
CA SER A 291 24.64 -16.86 -5.71
C SER A 291 25.01 -18.35 -5.77
N ASP A 292 24.69 -19.02 -6.89
CA ASP A 292 24.98 -20.45 -7.06
C ASP A 292 26.48 -20.70 -7.17
N ALA A 293 27.05 -21.38 -6.17
CA ALA A 293 28.48 -21.68 -6.10
C ALA A 293 28.98 -22.59 -7.25
N SER A 294 28.08 -23.25 -7.98
CA SER A 294 28.43 -24.06 -9.15
C SER A 294 28.63 -23.25 -10.44
N LEU A 295 28.19 -21.98 -10.47
CA LEU A 295 28.29 -21.13 -11.65
C LEU A 295 29.59 -20.32 -11.63
N SER A 296 30.35 -20.39 -12.72
CA SER A 296 31.43 -19.45 -12.96
C SER A 296 30.89 -18.06 -13.33
N LYS A 297 31.73 -17.01 -13.20
CA LYS A 297 31.32 -15.66 -13.65
C LYS A 297 30.97 -15.64 -15.14
N GLU A 298 31.66 -16.44 -15.94
CA GLU A 298 31.36 -16.63 -17.36
C GLU A 298 29.96 -17.22 -17.59
N ASP A 299 29.60 -18.27 -16.85
CA ASP A 299 28.28 -18.89 -16.95
C ASP A 299 27.16 -17.89 -16.62
N VAL A 300 27.41 -17.05 -15.61
CA VAL A 300 26.50 -15.97 -15.22
C VAL A 300 26.35 -14.93 -16.33
N MET A 301 27.43 -14.57 -17.03
CA MET A 301 27.39 -13.65 -18.17
C MET A 301 26.65 -14.24 -19.37
N LYS A 302 26.87 -15.52 -19.69
CA LYS A 302 26.11 -16.24 -20.72
C LYS A 302 24.62 -16.29 -20.38
N MET A 303 24.30 -16.56 -19.11
CA MET A 303 22.92 -16.53 -18.62
C MET A 303 22.31 -15.14 -18.74
N LEU A 304 23.04 -14.07 -18.43
CA LEU A 304 22.59 -12.69 -18.56
C LEU A 304 22.25 -12.33 -20.01
N VAL A 305 23.13 -12.65 -20.96
CA VAL A 305 22.89 -12.41 -22.40
C VAL A 305 21.69 -13.23 -22.90
N SER A 306 21.59 -14.50 -22.50
CA SER A 306 20.44 -15.33 -22.83
C SER A 306 19.14 -14.77 -22.26
N LYS A 307 19.15 -14.24 -21.03
CA LYS A 307 18.00 -13.61 -20.38
C LYS A 307 17.63 -12.25 -20.99
N ALA A 308 18.54 -11.62 -21.73
CA ALA A 308 18.24 -10.47 -22.59
C ALA A 308 17.45 -10.85 -23.86
N GLY A 309 17.23 -12.15 -24.11
CA GLY A 309 16.51 -12.66 -25.27
C GLY A 309 17.38 -12.91 -26.51
N TYR A 310 18.70 -12.68 -26.41
CA TYR A 310 19.63 -12.93 -27.50
C TYR A 310 19.95 -14.42 -27.63
N LYS A 311 19.88 -14.93 -28.86
CA LYS A 311 20.10 -16.34 -29.20
C LYS A 311 21.31 -16.59 -30.11
N GLY A 312 22.02 -15.53 -30.48
CA GLY A 312 23.20 -15.62 -31.35
C GLY A 312 24.48 -15.97 -30.58
N ALA A 313 25.59 -16.07 -31.31
CA ALA A 313 26.91 -16.25 -30.71
C ALA A 313 27.35 -14.97 -30.00
N ILE A 314 27.88 -15.11 -28.79
CA ILE A 314 28.39 -13.99 -28.00
C ILE A 314 29.76 -13.61 -28.55
N THR A 315 29.86 -12.43 -29.18
CA THR A 315 31.13 -11.96 -29.77
C THR A 315 31.87 -10.97 -28.86
N HIS A 316 33.19 -10.88 -29.01
CA HIS A 316 34.01 -9.94 -28.24
C HIS A 316 33.55 -8.48 -28.41
N LYS A 317 33.34 -8.08 -29.66
CA LYS A 317 32.91 -6.73 -30.03
C LYS A 317 31.60 -6.36 -29.34
N MET A 318 30.64 -7.27 -29.33
CA MET A 318 29.35 -7.08 -28.67
C MET A 318 29.50 -6.86 -27.16
N LEU A 319 30.37 -7.61 -26.49
CA LEU A 319 30.62 -7.44 -25.05
C LEU A 319 31.39 -6.16 -24.73
N LEU A 320 32.31 -5.71 -25.60
CA LEU A 320 33.03 -4.44 -25.43
C LEU A 320 32.14 -3.22 -25.64
N GLU A 321 31.21 -3.29 -26.59
CA GLU A 321 30.24 -2.21 -26.88
C GLU A 321 29.02 -2.25 -25.94
N ALA A 322 28.85 -3.33 -25.18
CA ALA A 322 27.75 -3.48 -24.24
C ALA A 322 27.90 -2.55 -23.03
N ILE A 323 26.77 -1.98 -22.60
CA ILE A 323 26.66 -1.26 -21.34
C ILE A 323 26.38 -2.27 -20.24
N PHE A 324 27.33 -2.36 -19.32
CA PHE A 324 27.31 -3.27 -18.19
C PHE A 324 27.18 -2.53 -16.87
N MET A 325 26.23 -2.97 -16.06
CA MET A 325 25.92 -2.40 -14.76
C MET A 325 25.80 -3.49 -13.72
N ARG A 326 26.28 -3.22 -12.52
CA ARG A 326 25.95 -4.00 -11.32
C ARG A 326 24.98 -3.22 -10.45
N PHE A 327 24.17 -3.93 -9.68
CA PHE A 327 23.26 -3.32 -8.73
C PHE A 327 23.13 -4.19 -7.48
N GLU A 328 22.73 -3.58 -6.38
CA GLU A 328 22.34 -4.27 -5.16
C GLU A 328 20.82 -4.37 -5.09
N THR A 329 20.30 -5.16 -4.15
CA THR A 329 18.85 -5.20 -3.90
C THR A 329 18.57 -4.86 -2.46
N THR A 330 17.56 -4.03 -2.24
CA THR A 330 16.91 -3.97 -0.92
C THR A 330 15.85 -5.04 -0.83
N LYS A 331 15.97 -5.85 0.21
CA LYS A 331 15.00 -6.89 0.55
C LYS A 331 14.32 -6.54 1.86
N ILE A 332 13.00 -6.65 1.89
CA ILE A 332 12.22 -6.53 3.12
C ILE A 332 11.22 -7.68 3.17
N SER A 333 10.94 -8.15 4.38
CA SER A 333 9.88 -9.09 4.64
C SER A 333 8.91 -8.56 5.68
N MET A 334 7.68 -9.04 5.61
CA MET A 334 6.70 -8.86 6.66
C MET A 334 5.86 -10.13 6.77
N THR A 335 5.73 -10.64 7.99
CA THR A 335 4.84 -11.77 8.25
C THR A 335 3.39 -11.31 8.36
N PHE A 336 2.43 -12.21 8.15
CA PHE A 336 1.03 -11.85 8.32
C PHE A 336 0.70 -11.44 9.76
N ARG A 337 1.40 -12.00 10.75
CA ARG A 337 1.27 -11.60 12.16
C ARG A 337 1.65 -10.14 12.36
N GLU A 338 2.80 -9.72 11.81
CA GLU A 338 3.25 -8.33 11.86
C GLU A 338 2.25 -7.40 11.18
N TYR A 339 1.76 -7.77 9.99
CA TYR A 339 0.71 -7.03 9.28
C TYR A 339 -0.56 -6.89 10.13
N ARG A 340 -1.04 -7.99 10.73
CA ARG A 340 -2.26 -8.01 11.54
C ARG A 340 -2.13 -7.09 12.76
N ASP A 341 -0.99 -7.14 13.44
CA ASP A 341 -0.75 -6.30 14.61
C ASP A 341 -0.65 -4.82 14.22
N TRP A 342 0.01 -4.52 13.10
CA TRP A 342 -0.01 -3.19 12.52
C TRP A 342 -1.44 -2.72 12.16
N ALA A 343 -2.23 -3.57 11.51
CA ALA A 343 -3.59 -3.25 11.10
C ALA A 343 -4.50 -2.96 12.32
N ARG A 344 -4.32 -3.71 13.40
CA ARG A 344 -4.98 -3.47 14.70
C ARG A 344 -4.58 -2.12 15.29
N ARG A 345 -3.27 -1.85 15.42
CA ARG A 345 -2.75 -0.57 15.93
C ARG A 345 -3.27 0.61 15.12
N ARG A 346 -3.29 0.49 13.79
CA ARG A 346 -3.78 1.56 12.91
C ARG A 346 -5.28 1.84 13.07
N LYS A 347 -6.11 0.82 13.30
CA LYS A 347 -7.54 1.01 13.60
C LYS A 347 -7.73 1.81 14.90
N VAL A 348 -6.96 1.48 15.93
CA VAL A 348 -6.95 2.23 17.19
C VAL A 348 -6.46 3.66 16.94
N GLN A 349 -5.36 3.84 16.22
CA GLN A 349 -4.81 5.16 15.90
C GLN A 349 -5.81 6.04 15.16
N LYS A 350 -6.52 5.51 14.15
CA LYS A 350 -7.57 6.28 13.44
C LYS A 350 -8.68 6.75 14.38
N LYS A 351 -9.08 5.93 15.36
CA LYS A 351 -10.07 6.33 16.37
C LYS A 351 -9.52 7.43 17.28
N VAL A 352 -8.28 7.29 17.74
CA VAL A 352 -7.57 8.31 18.53
C VAL A 352 -7.47 9.62 17.76
N ASP A 353 -7.08 9.59 16.48
CA ASP A 353 -6.98 10.77 15.63
C ASP A 353 -8.34 11.44 15.41
N ALA A 354 -9.41 10.65 15.24
CA ALA A 354 -10.77 11.17 15.12
C ALA A 354 -11.22 11.86 16.42
N ILE A 355 -10.96 11.26 17.57
CA ILE A 355 -11.24 11.84 18.89
C ILE A 355 -10.43 13.13 19.07
N ASN A 356 -9.13 13.13 18.75
CA ASN A 356 -8.28 14.31 18.85
C ASN A 356 -8.77 15.46 17.94
N ARG A 357 -9.27 15.15 16.74
CA ARG A 357 -9.91 16.15 15.86
C ARG A 357 -11.17 16.73 16.49
N GLN A 358 -12.01 15.90 17.13
CA GLN A 358 -13.20 16.36 17.84
C GLN A 358 -12.85 17.25 19.03
N ILE A 359 -11.86 16.86 19.84
CA ILE A 359 -11.35 17.65 20.97
C ILE A 359 -10.84 19.01 20.48
N ARG A 360 -10.07 19.05 19.39
CA ARG A 360 -9.57 20.29 18.81
C ARG A 360 -10.71 21.22 18.38
N LYS A 361 -11.71 20.69 17.67
CA LYS A 361 -12.90 21.46 17.26
C LYS A 361 -13.68 22.00 18.46
N ALA A 362 -13.84 21.21 19.52
CA ALA A 362 -14.51 21.64 20.74
C ALA A 362 -13.75 22.78 21.43
N LYS A 363 -12.42 22.67 21.56
CA LYS A 363 -11.57 23.72 22.12
C LYS A 363 -11.60 25.01 21.30
N GLU A 364 -11.59 24.91 19.97
CA GLU A 364 -11.71 26.06 19.07
C GLU A 364 -13.07 26.76 19.27
N LYS A 365 -14.17 26.01 19.40
CA LYS A 365 -15.51 26.54 19.67
C LYS A 365 -15.59 27.24 21.05
N GLU A 366 -15.07 26.60 22.10
CA GLU A 366 -15.05 27.18 23.45
C GLU A 366 -14.22 28.47 23.50
N ALA A 367 -13.08 28.52 22.81
CA ALA A 367 -12.26 29.72 22.68
C ALA A 367 -13.00 30.84 21.94
N GLU A 368 -13.77 30.51 20.90
CA GLU A 368 -14.60 31.48 20.17
C GLU A 368 -15.73 32.05 21.03
N GLU A 369 -16.43 31.20 21.78
CA GLU A 369 -17.49 31.61 22.72
C GLU A 369 -16.93 32.51 23.83
N LEU A 370 -15.77 32.17 24.39
CA LEU A 370 -15.09 33.00 25.36
C LEU A 370 -14.67 34.36 24.77
N ARG A 371 -14.24 34.40 23.50
CA ARG A 371 -13.92 35.66 22.81
C ARG A 371 -15.15 36.54 22.66
N LYS A 372 -16.28 35.97 22.20
CA LYS A 372 -17.58 36.67 22.08
C LYS A 372 -18.06 37.20 23.43
N ALA A 373 -17.98 36.39 24.48
CA ALA A 373 -18.38 36.79 25.84
C ALA A 373 -17.51 37.94 26.39
N LYS A 374 -16.20 37.92 26.14
CA LYS A 374 -15.28 39.02 26.52
C LYS A 374 -15.60 40.30 25.77
N GLU A 375 -15.91 40.22 24.48
CA GLU A 375 -16.29 41.35 23.65
C GLU A 375 -17.62 41.97 24.11
N GLU A 376 -18.62 41.15 24.40
CA GLU A 376 -19.91 41.60 24.92
C GLU A 376 -19.76 42.31 26.28
N LYS A 377 -18.96 41.75 27.20
CA LYS A 377 -18.63 42.40 28.48
C LYS A 377 -17.97 43.77 28.27
N ARG A 378 -17.07 43.89 27.28
CA ARG A 378 -16.45 45.18 26.92
C ARG A 378 -17.49 46.16 26.37
N ARG A 379 -18.44 45.71 25.55
CA ARG A 379 -19.53 46.55 25.01
C ARG A 379 -20.44 47.07 26.12
N LYS A 380 -20.95 46.18 26.98
CA LYS A 380 -21.78 46.55 28.14
C LYS A 380 -21.06 47.53 29.08
N LYS A 381 -19.75 47.37 29.30
CA LYS A 381 -18.94 48.30 30.09
C LYS A 381 -18.81 49.68 29.44
N LYS A 382 -18.71 49.77 28.11
CA LYS A 382 -18.70 51.05 27.37
C LYS A 382 -20.06 51.74 27.45
N GLU A 383 -21.14 51.01 27.19
CA GLU A 383 -22.52 51.52 27.30
C GLU A 383 -22.81 52.06 28.71
N ALA A 384 -22.45 51.32 29.76
CA ALA A 384 -22.62 51.77 31.14
C ALA A 384 -21.81 53.03 31.48
N LYS A 385 -20.60 53.19 30.92
CA LYS A 385 -19.80 54.42 31.08
C LYS A 385 -20.45 55.60 30.39
N GLU A 386 -21.01 55.39 29.20
CA GLU A 386 -21.69 56.44 28.43
C GLU A 386 -22.98 56.90 29.11
N VAL A 387 -23.78 55.97 29.63
CA VAL A 387 -24.98 56.28 30.43
C VAL A 387 -24.61 57.10 31.67
N LYS A 388 -23.57 56.68 32.42
CA LYS A 388 -23.08 57.46 33.58
C LYS A 388 -22.60 58.86 33.19
N LYS A 389 -22.00 59.01 32.00
CA LYS A 389 -21.57 60.33 31.49
C LYS A 389 -22.78 61.22 31.20
N LYS A 390 -23.79 60.70 30.48
CA LYS A 390 -25.04 61.41 30.16
C LYS A 390 -25.78 61.85 31.44
N GLN A 391 -25.92 60.95 32.42
CA GLN A 391 -26.52 61.28 33.72
C GLN A 391 -25.77 62.39 34.46
N LYS A 392 -24.43 62.39 34.44
CA LYS A 392 -23.62 63.47 35.03
C LYS A 392 -23.81 64.80 34.30
N GLU A 393 -23.91 64.79 32.98
CA GLU A 393 -24.16 65.99 32.17
C GLU A 393 -25.56 66.56 32.42
N GLU A 394 -26.59 65.72 32.50
CA GLU A 394 -27.95 66.13 32.87
C GLU A 394 -28.00 66.71 34.29
N ALA A 395 -27.36 66.07 35.26
CA ALA A 395 -27.31 66.58 36.63
C ALA A 395 -26.61 67.95 36.69
N LYS A 396 -25.54 68.16 35.92
CA LYS A 396 -24.88 69.47 35.79
C LYS A 396 -25.82 70.52 35.18
N LYS A 397 -26.56 70.16 34.12
CA LYS A 397 -27.53 71.08 33.49
C LYS A 397 -28.62 71.50 34.47
N LYS A 398 -29.24 70.54 35.17
CA LYS A 398 -30.24 70.84 36.21
C LYS A 398 -29.70 71.78 37.27
N LYS A 399 -28.50 71.52 37.79
CA LYS A 399 -27.88 72.37 38.80
C LYS A 399 -27.62 73.81 38.29
N GLN A 400 -27.25 73.95 37.02
CA GLN A 400 -27.10 75.27 36.38
C GLN A 400 -28.44 75.99 36.17
N GLU A 401 -29.51 75.26 35.83
CA GLU A 401 -30.87 75.83 35.74
C GLU A 401 -31.36 76.31 37.11
N GLU A 402 -31.23 75.48 38.15
CA GLU A 402 -31.57 75.83 39.53
C GLU A 402 -30.80 77.08 40.00
N GLU A 403 -29.50 77.17 39.69
CA GLU A 403 -28.68 78.33 40.04
C GLU A 403 -29.12 79.61 39.28
N LYS A 404 -29.47 79.48 37.99
CA LYS A 404 -30.01 80.59 37.19
C LYS A 404 -31.36 81.06 37.72
N GLU A 405 -32.22 80.13 38.12
CA GLU A 405 -33.54 80.42 38.68
C GLU A 405 -33.42 81.09 40.06
N ALA A 406 -32.51 80.61 40.91
CA ALA A 406 -32.19 81.23 42.19
C ALA A 406 -31.67 82.67 42.01
N LYS A 407 -30.76 82.90 41.05
CA LYS A 407 -30.26 84.25 40.70
C LYS A 407 -31.38 85.15 40.19
N LYS A 408 -32.32 84.65 39.39
CA LYS A 408 -33.52 85.39 38.95
C LYS A 408 -34.39 85.78 40.15
N LYS A 409 -34.70 84.84 41.05
CA LYS A 409 -35.47 85.12 42.28
C LYS A 409 -34.80 86.17 43.16
N ALA A 410 -33.49 86.05 43.41
CA ALA A 410 -32.74 87.02 44.19
C ALA A 410 -32.74 88.43 43.56
N LYS A 411 -32.65 88.51 42.22
CA LYS A 411 -32.75 89.79 41.51
C LYS A 411 -34.15 90.41 41.63
N ALA A 412 -35.20 89.61 41.52
CA ALA A 412 -36.59 90.06 41.68
C ALA A 412 -36.86 90.56 43.12
N GLU A 413 -36.39 89.84 44.14
CA GLU A 413 -36.47 90.30 45.54
C GLU A 413 -35.75 91.63 45.76
N LYS A 414 -34.56 91.80 45.15
CA LYS A 414 -33.80 93.03 45.27
C LYS A 414 -34.50 94.22 44.59
N GLN A 415 -35.15 93.98 43.45
CA GLN A 415 -35.99 94.98 42.78
C GLN A 415 -37.19 95.36 43.65
N LEU A 416 -37.89 94.39 44.23
CA LEU A 416 -39.03 94.62 45.12
C LEU A 416 -38.63 95.43 46.37
N LYS A 417 -37.46 95.13 46.97
CA LYS A 417 -36.90 95.91 48.09
C LYS A 417 -36.56 97.35 47.70
N ASN A 418 -36.02 97.55 46.50
CA ASN A 418 -35.73 98.90 45.98
C ASN A 418 -37.03 99.68 45.72
N GLU A 419 -38.06 99.07 45.13
CA GLU A 419 -39.36 99.70 44.88
C GLU A 419 -40.07 100.06 46.18
N THR A 420 -40.08 99.18 47.18
CA THR A 420 -40.65 99.46 48.50
C THR A 420 -39.87 100.56 49.24
N SER A 421 -38.54 100.60 49.11
CA SER A 421 -37.72 101.68 49.67
C SER A 421 -38.02 103.02 48.97
N LEU A 422 -38.20 103.01 47.65
CA LEU A 422 -38.59 104.18 46.86
C LEU A 422 -39.99 104.69 47.24
N GLN A 423 -40.94 103.79 47.46
CA GLN A 423 -42.28 104.12 47.96
C GLN A 423 -42.24 104.72 49.37
N LYS A 424 -41.43 104.17 50.28
CA LYS A 424 -41.20 104.76 51.61
C LYS A 424 -40.60 106.16 51.52
N LEU A 425 -39.62 106.38 50.64
CA LEU A 425 -39.01 107.69 50.42
C LEU A 425 -40.02 108.71 49.87
N LYS A 426 -40.87 108.29 48.92
CA LYS A 426 -41.97 109.12 48.39
C LYS A 426 -42.99 109.48 49.47
N ARG A 427 -43.35 108.56 50.37
CA ARG A 427 -44.22 108.83 51.52
C ARG A 427 -43.59 109.83 52.49
N MET A 428 -42.31 109.69 52.83
CA MET A 428 -41.62 110.65 53.71
C MET A 428 -41.47 112.05 53.07
N LYS A 429 -41.31 112.15 51.74
CA LYS A 429 -41.34 113.44 51.04
C LYS A 429 -42.73 114.08 51.10
N ALA A 430 -43.79 113.31 50.85
CA ALA A 430 -45.16 113.80 50.95
C ALA A 430 -45.53 114.24 52.39
N GLU A 431 -45.03 113.56 53.42
CA GLU A 431 -45.20 113.99 54.82
C GLU A 431 -44.40 115.25 55.18
N LYS A 432 -43.28 115.52 54.51
CA LYS A 432 -42.49 116.75 54.68
C LYS A 432 -43.05 117.95 53.92
N GLU A 433 -43.80 117.74 52.84
CA GLU A 433 -44.49 118.80 52.10
C GLU A 433 -45.84 119.19 52.76
N ASN A 434 -46.34 118.37 53.70
CA ASN A 434 -47.58 118.61 54.45
C ASN A 434 -47.35 119.22 55.86
N LYS A 435 -46.11 119.51 56.22
CA LYS A 435 -45.70 120.25 57.43
C LYS A 435 -45.03 121.54 57.01
#